data_AF-A0A1C5E689-F1
#
_entry.id   AF-A0A1C5E689-F1
#
_cell.length_a   1.000
_cell.length_b   1.000
_cell.length_c   1.000
_cell.angle_alpha   90.00
_cell.angle_beta   90.00
_cell.angle_gamma   90.00
#
_symmetry.space_group_name_H-M   'P 1'
#
loop_
_entity.id
_entity.type
_entity.pdbx_description
1 polymer ?
#
loop_
_entity_poly.entity_id
_entity_poly.type
_entity_poly.pdbx_seq_one_letter_code
_entity_poly.pdbx_strand_id
1 'polypeptide(L)'
;MHEATDSPDTLGPPTGPVPRAGPGPGAGLITLPPLVDQHSHGTVDGELGIGSFETHLAAAAGSGAAPAGTTFFDSWTGLAVRRWCPPLLGMEPHCAPVSYLARRRELGAYRSARLLLRGAGIGTFLLESGARDGLSTPDELATAADGAVHEVIRLEPLAEQVADTSGTVDAFIGNTAEALYAAAQHATAFAMGIAFCDELPPDPREVRRAAARWLALTVRPARDR
;
A
#
# COMPACT_ATOMS: atom_id res chain seq x y z
N MET A 1 -5.40 55.75 51.23
CA MET A 1 -4.63 55.35 52.42
C MET A 1 -5.60 54.57 53.31
N HIS A 2 -5.19 53.37 53.71
CA HIS A 2 -5.91 52.33 54.47
C HIS A 2 -6.71 51.29 53.67
N GLU A 3 -6.14 50.07 53.72
CA GLU A 3 -6.66 48.77 53.29
C GLU A 3 -7.89 48.35 54.09
N ALA A 4 -8.78 47.60 53.44
CA ALA A 4 -9.53 46.54 54.09
C ALA A 4 -9.48 45.32 53.15
N THR A 5 -8.82 44.29 53.66
CA THR A 5 -8.58 42.97 53.07
C THR A 5 -9.87 42.16 52.98
N ASP A 6 -10.12 41.54 51.82
CA ASP A 6 -11.10 40.47 51.68
C ASP A 6 -10.38 39.21 51.17
N SER A 7 -10.52 38.10 51.92
CA SER A 7 -9.95 36.79 51.57
C SER A 7 -10.87 36.09 50.58
N PRO A 8 -10.35 35.38 49.56
CA PRO A 8 -11.20 34.55 48.72
C PRO A 8 -11.54 33.24 49.43
N ASP A 9 -12.85 33.01 49.64
CA ASP A 9 -13.43 31.73 50.02
C ASP A 9 -12.94 30.61 49.07
N THR A 10 -12.24 29.63 49.63
CA THR A 10 -11.85 28.40 48.96
C THR A 10 -13.08 27.52 48.76
N LEU A 11 -13.56 27.43 47.52
CA LEU A 11 -14.55 26.42 47.12
C LEU A 11 -13.91 25.02 47.24
N GLY A 12 -14.30 24.26 48.27
CA GLY A 12 -13.94 22.84 48.39
C GLY A 12 -14.62 21.98 47.30
N PRO A 13 -14.05 20.82 46.94
CA PRO A 13 -14.63 19.96 45.91
C PRO A 13 -15.97 19.36 46.36
N PRO A 14 -16.93 19.15 45.45
CA PRO A 14 -18.24 18.60 45.81
C PRO A 14 -18.11 17.13 46.27
N THR A 15 -18.53 16.86 47.51
CA THR A 15 -18.55 15.54 48.16
C THR A 15 -19.85 14.77 47.89
N GLY A 16 -20.25 14.68 46.62
CA GLY A 16 -21.40 13.87 46.19
C GLY A 16 -20.96 12.52 45.60
N PRO A 17 -21.71 11.42 45.82
CA PRO A 17 -21.39 10.13 45.20
C PRO A 17 -21.56 10.23 43.67
N VAL A 18 -20.48 9.91 42.94
CA VAL A 18 -20.50 9.81 41.48
C VAL A 18 -21.41 8.64 41.09
N PRO A 19 -22.46 8.84 40.26
CA PRO A 19 -23.31 7.76 39.84
C PRO A 19 -22.50 6.77 39.01
N ARG A 20 -22.55 5.48 39.38
CA ARG A 20 -21.98 4.40 38.56
C ARG A 20 -22.68 4.40 37.21
N ALA A 21 -21.90 4.59 36.14
CA ALA A 21 -22.37 4.35 34.79
C ALA A 21 -22.89 2.91 34.70
N GLY A 22 -24.20 2.76 34.49
CA GLY A 22 -24.76 1.48 34.06
C GLY A 22 -24.18 1.09 32.70
N PRO A 23 -24.25 -0.19 32.32
CA PRO A 23 -23.80 -0.61 31.00
C PRO A 23 -24.58 0.20 29.96
N GLY A 24 -23.85 1.01 29.18
CA GLY A 24 -24.42 1.72 28.05
C GLY A 24 -25.08 0.74 27.08
N PRO A 25 -26.05 1.18 26.26
CA PRO A 25 -26.71 0.31 25.30
C PRO A 25 -25.64 -0.40 24.49
N GLY A 26 -25.63 -1.73 24.56
CA GLY A 26 -24.61 -2.56 23.95
C GLY A 26 -24.44 -2.16 22.49
N ALA A 27 -23.28 -1.59 22.17
CA ALA A 27 -22.82 -1.50 20.80
C ALA A 27 -22.70 -2.94 20.33
N GLY A 28 -23.77 -3.46 19.74
CA GLY A 28 -23.74 -4.74 19.05
C GLY A 28 -22.56 -4.67 18.10
N LEU A 29 -21.64 -5.63 18.24
CA LEU A 29 -20.50 -5.75 17.34
C LEU A 29 -21.07 -5.83 15.92
N ILE A 30 -20.91 -4.75 15.16
CA ILE A 30 -21.19 -4.77 13.73
C ILE A 30 -20.12 -5.68 13.15
N THR A 31 -20.50 -6.90 12.79
CA THR A 31 -19.64 -7.78 12.02
C THR A 31 -19.56 -7.21 10.61
N LEU A 32 -18.49 -6.48 10.33
CA LEU A 32 -18.19 -6.01 8.98
C LEU A 32 -17.76 -7.21 8.12
N PRO A 33 -18.13 -7.23 6.83
CA PRO A 33 -17.57 -8.21 5.91
C PRO A 33 -16.05 -8.01 5.78
N PRO A 34 -15.31 -9.04 5.33
CA PRO A 34 -13.89 -8.90 5.01
C PRO A 34 -13.64 -7.72 4.05
N LEU A 35 -12.51 -7.03 4.24
CA LEU A 35 -12.12 -5.90 3.40
C LEU A 35 -11.78 -6.36 1.98
N VAL A 36 -12.02 -5.48 1.02
CA VAL A 36 -11.52 -5.61 -0.36
C VAL A 36 -10.41 -4.57 -0.53
N ASP A 37 -9.18 -5.03 -0.71
CA ASP A 37 -8.06 -4.17 -1.06
C ASP A 37 -8.08 -3.93 -2.57
N GLN A 38 -8.57 -2.75 -2.96
CA GLN A 38 -8.84 -2.40 -4.34
C GLN A 38 -7.59 -2.14 -5.19
N HIS A 39 -6.42 -1.98 -4.55
CA HIS A 39 -5.17 -1.73 -5.26
C HIS A 39 -3.98 -2.09 -4.39
N SER A 40 -3.43 -3.28 -4.65
CA SER A 40 -2.36 -3.89 -3.87
C SER A 40 -1.20 -4.31 -4.76
N HIS A 41 -0.05 -4.56 -4.12
CA HIS A 41 1.13 -5.15 -4.74
C HIS A 41 1.50 -6.45 -4.04
N GLY A 42 2.31 -7.26 -4.71
CA GLY A 42 2.84 -8.48 -4.11
C GLY A 42 3.68 -8.17 -2.87
N THR A 43 3.78 -9.16 -1.97
CA THR A 43 4.62 -9.05 -0.78
C THR A 43 6.04 -9.49 -1.10
N VAL A 44 7.04 -8.84 -0.48
CA VAL A 44 8.45 -9.26 -0.60
C VAL A 44 8.62 -10.65 -0.02
N ASP A 45 9.27 -11.54 -0.77
CA ASP A 45 9.69 -12.84 -0.24
C ASP A 45 10.99 -12.70 0.57
N GLY A 46 11.04 -13.37 1.72
CA GLY A 46 12.19 -13.37 2.62
C GLY A 46 12.19 -12.31 3.73
N GLU A 47 13.27 -12.34 4.51
CA GLU A 47 13.44 -11.53 5.71
C GLU A 47 14.20 -10.23 5.41
N LEU A 48 13.68 -9.12 5.91
CA LEU A 48 14.29 -7.81 5.71
C LEU A 48 15.23 -7.44 6.85
N GLY A 49 16.36 -6.83 6.48
CA GLY A 49 17.21 -6.05 7.37
C GLY A 49 16.45 -4.85 7.95
N ILE A 50 16.94 -4.27 9.05
CA ILE A 50 16.32 -3.04 9.57
C ILE A 50 16.37 -1.90 8.54
N GLY A 51 17.49 -1.74 7.83
CA GLY A 51 17.65 -0.71 6.80
C GLY A 51 16.79 -0.94 5.56
N SER A 52 16.68 -2.19 5.07
CA SER A 52 15.81 -2.48 3.93
C SER A 52 14.33 -2.36 4.29
N PHE A 53 13.93 -2.79 5.48
CA PHE A 53 12.57 -2.56 5.98
C PHE A 53 12.26 -1.05 6.10
N GLU A 54 13.22 -0.28 6.62
CA GLU A 54 13.09 1.18 6.70
C GLU A 54 12.97 1.83 5.31
N THR A 55 13.67 1.31 4.30
CA THR A 55 13.53 1.77 2.90
C THR A 55 12.11 1.54 2.36
N HIS A 56 11.47 0.43 2.71
CA HIS A 56 10.06 0.20 2.36
C HIS A 56 9.12 1.16 3.08
N LEU A 57 9.35 1.44 4.37
CA LEU A 57 8.59 2.45 5.10
C LEU A 57 8.78 3.85 4.49
N ALA A 58 10.00 4.18 4.07
CA ALA A 58 10.32 5.43 3.39
C ALA A 58 9.55 5.60 2.08
N ALA A 59 9.57 4.55 1.24
CA ALA A 59 8.83 4.53 -0.01
C ALA A 59 7.32 4.70 0.23
N ALA A 60 6.77 4.06 1.25
CA ALA A 60 5.36 4.19 1.62
C ALA A 60 5.00 5.58 2.17
N ALA A 61 5.93 6.27 2.82
CA ALA A 61 5.74 7.63 3.32
C ALA A 61 5.86 8.70 2.23
N GLY A 62 6.37 8.34 1.04
CA GLY A 62 6.50 9.26 -0.10
C GLY A 62 7.53 10.37 0.09
N SER A 63 8.50 10.22 1.00
CA SER A 63 9.46 11.28 1.34
C SER A 63 10.93 10.85 1.19
N GLY A 64 11.82 11.85 1.06
CA GLY A 64 13.28 11.69 1.20
C GLY A 64 13.68 11.35 2.64
N ALA A 65 14.96 11.47 2.99
CA ALA A 65 15.50 11.03 4.28
C ALA A 65 14.66 11.44 5.51
N ALA A 66 14.59 10.56 6.51
CA ALA A 66 13.88 10.84 7.76
C ALA A 66 14.43 12.11 8.44
N PRO A 67 13.59 12.88 9.15
CA PRO A 67 14.04 14.02 9.94
C PRO A 67 15.18 13.66 10.89
N ALA A 68 16.09 14.62 11.13
CA ALA A 68 17.26 14.40 11.97
C ALA A 68 16.87 13.86 13.35
N GLY A 69 17.50 12.74 13.76
CA GLY A 69 17.22 12.08 15.03
C GLY A 69 16.00 11.14 15.03
N THR A 70 15.36 10.91 13.88
CA THR A 70 14.22 9.98 13.72
C THR A 70 14.50 8.92 12.66
N THR A 71 13.64 7.92 12.61
CA THR A 71 13.64 6.85 11.61
C THR A 71 12.28 6.77 10.92
N PHE A 72 12.17 6.06 9.80
CA PHE A 72 10.84 5.85 9.20
C PHE A 72 9.92 4.95 10.03
N PHE A 73 10.42 4.29 11.07
CA PHE A 73 9.58 3.65 12.08
C PHE A 73 8.77 4.66 12.92
N ASP A 74 9.15 5.93 12.90
CA ASP A 74 8.46 7.03 13.58
C ASP A 74 7.44 7.75 12.66
N SER A 75 7.34 7.35 11.40
CA SER A 75 6.29 7.81 10.48
C SER A 75 4.91 7.24 10.86
N TRP A 76 3.82 7.81 10.31
CA TRP A 76 2.46 7.26 10.50
C TRP A 76 2.37 5.77 10.12
N THR A 77 2.98 5.39 8.99
CA THR A 77 3.06 3.99 8.54
C THR A 77 3.88 3.14 9.51
N GLY A 78 5.03 3.63 9.97
CA GLY A 78 5.87 2.94 10.94
C GLY A 78 5.16 2.71 12.28
N LEU A 79 4.47 3.73 12.79
CA LEU A 79 3.66 3.65 14.01
C LEU A 79 2.48 2.69 13.84
N ALA A 80 1.82 2.68 12.69
CA ALA A 80 0.74 1.74 12.37
C ALA A 80 1.25 0.29 12.36
N VAL A 81 2.37 0.02 11.67
CA VAL A 81 3.01 -1.30 11.68
C VAL A 81 3.33 -1.74 13.09
N ARG A 82 3.98 -0.88 13.88
CA ARG A 82 4.36 -1.20 15.27
C ARG A 82 3.16 -1.40 16.19
N ARG A 83 2.01 -0.80 15.90
CA ARG A 83 0.78 -0.99 16.68
C ARG A 83 0.08 -2.29 16.34
N TRP A 84 -0.10 -2.59 15.06
CA TRP A 84 -1.03 -3.63 14.59
C TRP A 84 -0.36 -4.96 14.25
N CYS A 85 0.89 -4.95 13.77
CA CYS A 85 1.57 -6.16 13.33
C CYS A 85 2.14 -7.02 14.48
N PRO A 86 2.82 -6.46 15.50
CA PRO A 86 3.44 -7.28 16.56
C PRO A 86 2.45 -8.18 17.33
N PRO A 87 1.22 -7.76 17.67
CA PRO A 87 0.25 -8.62 18.35
C PRO A 87 -0.09 -9.90 17.56
N LEU A 88 -0.12 -9.83 16.23
CA LEU A 88 -0.36 -11.00 15.37
C LEU A 88 0.79 -12.01 15.41
N LEU A 89 1.98 -11.59 15.88
CA LEU A 89 3.17 -12.42 16.05
C LEU A 89 3.41 -12.83 17.52
N GLY A 90 2.46 -12.51 18.41
CA GLY A 90 2.54 -12.78 19.84
C GLY A 90 3.46 -11.81 20.61
N MET A 91 3.58 -10.57 20.13
CA MET A 91 4.37 -9.53 20.79
C MET A 91 3.49 -8.37 21.26
N GLU A 92 3.98 -7.60 22.22
CA GLU A 92 3.29 -6.38 22.66
C GLU A 92 3.23 -5.31 21.55
N PRO A 93 2.12 -4.54 21.45
CA PRO A 93 2.06 -3.36 20.60
C PRO A 93 3.21 -2.40 20.91
N HIS A 94 3.68 -1.71 19.87
CA HIS A 94 4.75 -0.72 19.93
C HIS A 94 6.13 -1.25 20.37
N CYS A 95 6.35 -2.57 20.32
CA CYS A 95 7.68 -3.14 20.56
C CYS A 95 8.76 -2.48 19.67
N ALA A 96 10.01 -2.59 20.12
CA ALA A 96 11.13 -1.99 19.40
C ALA A 96 11.26 -2.58 17.99
N PRO A 97 11.55 -1.78 16.94
CA PRO A 97 11.68 -2.26 15.56
C PRO A 97 12.61 -3.47 15.41
N VAL A 98 13.76 -3.46 16.10
CA VAL A 98 14.72 -4.56 16.08
C VAL A 98 14.11 -5.86 16.62
N SER A 99 13.36 -5.78 17.73
CA SER A 99 12.67 -6.93 18.32
C SER A 99 11.58 -7.46 17.39
N TYR A 100 10.81 -6.58 16.76
CA TYR A 100 9.79 -6.97 15.77
C TYR A 100 10.39 -7.75 14.59
N LEU A 101 11.48 -7.24 14.01
CA LEU A 101 12.15 -7.90 12.90
C LEU A 101 12.87 -9.20 13.32
N ALA A 102 13.44 -9.25 14.52
CA ALA A 102 14.00 -10.48 15.07
C ALA A 102 12.91 -11.56 15.22
N ARG A 103 11.73 -11.19 15.73
CA ARG A 103 10.61 -12.12 15.87
C ARG A 103 10.11 -12.64 14.52
N ARG A 104 10.06 -11.80 13.50
CA ARG A 104 9.72 -12.26 12.13
C ARG A 104 10.69 -13.31 11.64
N ARG A 105 12.00 -13.07 11.80
CA ARG A 105 13.05 -14.03 11.45
C ARG A 105 12.97 -15.35 12.21
N GLU A 106 12.66 -15.30 13.51
CA GLU A 106 12.46 -16.50 14.33
C GLU A 106 11.29 -17.36 13.83
N LEU A 107 10.20 -16.72 13.39
CA LEU A 107 9.04 -17.41 12.83
C LEU A 107 9.27 -17.87 11.38
N GLY A 108 10.13 -17.16 10.66
CA GLY A 108 10.39 -17.31 9.23
C GLY A 108 9.44 -16.49 8.36
N ALA A 109 9.92 -16.12 7.17
CA ALA A 109 9.24 -15.20 6.26
C ALA A 109 7.84 -15.69 5.88
N TYR A 110 7.75 -16.95 5.45
CA TYR A 110 6.49 -17.58 5.07
C TYR A 110 5.44 -17.55 6.21
N ARG A 111 5.84 -17.94 7.44
CA ARG A 111 4.92 -18.01 8.57
C ARG A 111 4.50 -16.61 9.03
N SER A 112 5.44 -15.67 9.09
CA SER A 112 5.14 -14.30 9.49
C SER A 112 4.22 -13.61 8.48
N ALA A 113 4.45 -13.78 7.18
CA ALA A 113 3.60 -13.25 6.11
C ALA A 113 2.15 -13.76 6.24
N ARG A 114 1.96 -15.08 6.44
CA ARG A 114 0.62 -15.66 6.63
C ARG A 114 -0.12 -15.07 7.83
N LEU A 115 0.55 -14.96 8.98
CA LEU A 115 -0.06 -14.41 10.19
C LEU A 115 -0.49 -12.96 9.98
N LEU A 116 0.35 -12.16 9.32
CA LEU A 116 0.09 -10.75 9.05
C LEU A 116 -1.02 -10.55 8.01
N LEU A 117 -0.96 -11.27 6.89
CA LEU A 117 -1.96 -11.17 5.81
C LEU A 117 -3.34 -11.61 6.29
N ARG A 118 -3.43 -12.76 6.97
CA ARG A 118 -4.71 -13.28 7.50
C ARG A 118 -5.24 -12.40 8.62
N GLY A 119 -4.35 -11.80 9.42
CA GLY A 119 -4.72 -10.87 10.50
C GLY A 119 -5.15 -9.48 10.01
N ALA A 120 -4.92 -9.13 8.74
CA ALA A 120 -5.32 -7.84 8.17
C ALA A 120 -6.83 -7.71 7.96
N GLY A 121 -7.58 -8.81 7.97
CA GLY A 121 -9.03 -8.82 7.74
C GLY A 121 -9.43 -8.54 6.29
N ILE A 122 -8.50 -8.68 5.35
CA ILE A 122 -8.73 -8.54 3.90
C ILE A 122 -9.10 -9.90 3.33
N GLY A 123 -10.27 -9.99 2.69
CA GLY A 123 -10.74 -11.21 2.03
C GLY A 123 -10.50 -11.24 0.53
N THR A 124 -10.25 -10.09 -0.09
CA THR A 124 -10.03 -9.97 -1.54
C THR A 124 -8.98 -8.92 -1.84
N PHE A 125 -8.02 -9.28 -2.70
CA PHE A 125 -6.96 -8.40 -3.18
C PHE A 125 -7.09 -8.20 -4.68
N LEU A 126 -7.06 -6.96 -5.12
CA LEU A 126 -6.84 -6.57 -6.51
C LEU A 126 -5.35 -6.28 -6.67
N LEU A 127 -4.61 -7.25 -7.23
CA LEU A 127 -3.17 -7.27 -7.28
C LEU A 127 -2.67 -6.74 -8.62
N GLU A 128 -1.90 -5.67 -8.58
CA GLU A 128 -1.26 -5.11 -9.76
C GLU A 128 -0.23 -6.08 -10.36
N SER A 129 -0.45 -6.45 -11.63
CA SER A 129 0.40 -7.29 -12.45
C SER A 129 1.60 -6.52 -13.03
N GLY A 130 2.68 -7.25 -13.31
CA GLY A 130 3.97 -6.68 -13.72
C GLY A 130 4.97 -6.61 -12.57
N ALA A 131 5.01 -7.67 -11.76
CA ALA A 131 5.84 -7.79 -10.57
C ALA A 131 7.25 -7.23 -10.79
N ARG A 132 7.62 -6.26 -9.95
CA ARG A 132 9.04 -6.00 -9.71
C ARG A 132 9.65 -7.31 -9.21
N ASP A 133 10.83 -7.66 -9.70
CA ASP A 133 11.54 -8.86 -9.27
C ASP A 133 11.55 -8.98 -7.73
N GLY A 134 11.19 -10.16 -7.21
CA GLY A 134 11.21 -10.45 -5.77
C GLY A 134 9.90 -10.22 -4.99
N LEU A 135 8.77 -9.99 -5.68
CA LEU A 135 7.44 -9.98 -5.08
C LEU A 135 6.67 -11.28 -5.33
N SER A 136 5.78 -11.62 -4.39
CA SER A 136 4.90 -12.78 -4.48
C SER A 136 3.97 -12.71 -5.70
N THR A 137 3.78 -13.85 -6.35
CA THR A 137 2.76 -14.06 -7.38
C THR A 137 1.33 -13.99 -6.82
N PRO A 138 0.30 -13.83 -7.68
CA PRO A 138 -1.10 -13.88 -7.25
C PRO A 138 -1.45 -15.16 -6.47
N ASP A 139 -0.97 -16.32 -6.92
CA ASP A 139 -1.26 -17.63 -6.31
C ASP A 139 -0.60 -17.78 -4.93
N GLU A 140 0.64 -17.31 -4.80
CA GLU A 140 1.35 -17.28 -3.53
C GLU A 140 0.65 -16.36 -2.52
N LEU A 141 0.21 -15.18 -2.97
CA LEU A 141 -0.50 -14.23 -2.13
C LEU A 141 -1.87 -14.79 -1.69
N ALA A 142 -2.64 -15.38 -2.61
CA ALA A 142 -3.93 -16.00 -2.31
C ALA A 142 -3.79 -17.09 -1.24
N THR A 143 -2.79 -17.95 -1.41
CA THR A 143 -2.47 -19.02 -0.47
C THR A 143 -2.06 -18.46 0.90
N ALA A 144 -1.22 -17.44 0.91
CA ALA A 144 -0.72 -16.85 2.15
C ALA A 144 -1.84 -16.14 2.92
N ALA A 145 -2.66 -15.36 2.23
CA ALA A 145 -3.74 -14.56 2.81
C ALA A 145 -5.02 -15.36 3.15
N ASP A 146 -5.20 -16.55 2.59
CA ASP A 146 -6.47 -17.30 2.70
C ASP A 146 -7.64 -16.51 2.08
N GLY A 147 -7.38 -15.85 0.96
CA GLY A 147 -8.30 -14.91 0.33
C GLY A 147 -8.30 -15.02 -1.19
N ALA A 148 -9.23 -14.31 -1.81
CA ALA A 148 -9.29 -14.20 -3.26
C ALA A 148 -8.26 -13.16 -3.75
N VAL A 149 -7.60 -13.45 -4.87
CA VAL A 149 -6.71 -12.51 -5.54
C VAL A 149 -7.15 -12.38 -6.99
N HIS A 150 -7.30 -11.14 -7.44
CA HIS A 150 -7.69 -10.79 -8.79
C HIS A 150 -6.61 -9.94 -9.43
N GLU A 151 -6.29 -10.21 -10.68
CA GLU A 151 -5.25 -9.48 -11.39
C GLU A 151 -5.75 -8.11 -11.89
N VAL A 152 -4.92 -7.10 -11.68
CA VAL A 152 -5.07 -5.75 -12.22
C VAL A 152 -3.93 -5.51 -13.20
N ILE A 153 -4.24 -5.17 -14.45
CA ILE A 153 -3.22 -5.00 -15.48
C ILE A 153 -2.77 -3.55 -15.56
N ARG A 154 -1.45 -3.35 -15.47
CA ARG A 154 -0.82 -2.06 -15.73
C ARG A 154 -0.74 -1.78 -17.22
N LEU A 155 -1.20 -0.60 -17.62
CA LEU A 155 -1.26 -0.22 -19.02
C LEU A 155 0.12 0.10 -19.62
N GLU A 156 1.08 0.55 -18.80
CA GLU A 156 2.41 0.95 -19.28
C GLU A 156 3.25 -0.26 -19.72
N PRO A 157 3.42 -1.34 -18.91
CA PRO A 157 4.13 -2.54 -19.36
C PRO A 157 3.42 -3.23 -20.54
N LEU A 158 2.08 -3.19 -20.57
CA LEU A 158 1.32 -3.70 -21.71
C LEU A 158 1.66 -2.92 -22.99
N ALA A 159 1.71 -1.59 -22.91
CA ALA A 159 2.10 -0.74 -24.04
C ALA A 159 3.56 -0.98 -24.47
N GLU A 160 4.48 -1.17 -23.53
CA GLU A 160 5.89 -1.52 -23.81
C GLU A 160 5.99 -2.86 -24.57
N GLN A 161 5.31 -3.90 -24.09
CA GLN A 161 5.28 -5.21 -24.77
C GLN A 161 4.71 -5.11 -26.20
N VAL A 162 3.66 -4.31 -26.40
CA VAL A 162 3.09 -4.08 -27.73
C VAL A 162 4.07 -3.30 -28.61
N ALA A 163 4.78 -2.32 -28.06
CA ALA A 163 5.78 -1.55 -28.79
C ALA A 163 6.90 -2.44 -29.35
N ASP A 164 7.39 -3.39 -28.54
CA ASP A 164 8.47 -4.31 -28.91
C ASP A 164 8.13 -5.19 -30.13
N THR A 165 6.84 -5.44 -30.38
CA THR A 165 6.36 -6.34 -31.43
C THR A 165 5.76 -5.63 -32.64
N SER A 166 5.49 -4.32 -32.56
CA SER A 166 4.66 -3.64 -33.55
C SER A 166 5.43 -3.05 -34.74
N GLY A 167 6.70 -2.69 -34.60
CA GLY A 167 7.59 -2.26 -35.70
C GLY A 167 7.22 -0.95 -36.44
N THR A 168 5.97 -0.50 -36.40
CA THR A 168 5.47 0.76 -36.97
C THR A 168 4.44 1.40 -36.03
N VAL A 169 4.20 2.71 -36.22
CA VAL A 169 3.24 3.46 -35.39
C VAL A 169 1.80 2.98 -35.60
N ASP A 170 1.40 2.70 -36.84
CA ASP A 170 0.03 2.25 -37.13
C ASP A 170 -0.20 0.83 -36.60
N ALA A 171 0.79 -0.05 -36.72
CA ALA A 171 0.73 -1.38 -36.10
C ALA A 171 0.69 -1.27 -34.57
N PHE A 172 1.45 -0.36 -33.96
CA PHE A 172 1.42 -0.15 -32.50
C PHE A 172 0.03 0.27 -32.03
N ILE A 173 -0.60 1.24 -32.70
CA ILE A 173 -1.96 1.69 -32.36
C ILE A 173 -2.96 0.54 -32.52
N GLY A 174 -2.91 -0.20 -33.62
CA GLY A 174 -3.80 -1.34 -33.85
C GLY A 174 -3.60 -2.46 -32.83
N ASN A 175 -2.37 -2.90 -32.62
CA ASN A 175 -2.01 -3.97 -31.71
C ASN A 175 -2.30 -3.60 -30.25
N THR A 176 -2.23 -2.32 -29.87
CA THR A 176 -2.59 -1.88 -28.51
C THR A 176 -4.07 -2.11 -28.23
N ALA A 177 -4.94 -1.80 -29.19
CA ALA A 177 -6.38 -2.05 -29.04
C ALA A 177 -6.68 -3.56 -28.89
N GLU A 178 -6.04 -4.39 -29.70
CA GLU A 178 -6.17 -5.86 -29.62
C GLU A 178 -5.62 -6.40 -28.29
N ALA A 179 -4.46 -5.92 -27.84
CA ALA A 179 -3.86 -6.31 -26.57
C ALA A 179 -4.73 -5.93 -25.37
N LEU A 180 -5.34 -4.74 -25.39
CA LEU A 180 -6.30 -4.31 -24.38
C LEU A 180 -7.55 -5.21 -24.36
N TYR A 181 -8.08 -5.55 -25.53
CA TYR A 181 -9.25 -6.42 -25.62
C TYR A 181 -8.97 -7.84 -25.10
N ALA A 182 -7.80 -8.39 -25.45
CA ALA A 182 -7.35 -9.68 -24.95
C ALA A 182 -7.15 -9.66 -23.43
N ALA A 183 -6.47 -8.63 -22.92
CA ALA A 183 -6.24 -8.40 -21.50
C ALA A 183 -7.55 -8.29 -20.71
N ALA A 184 -8.55 -7.60 -21.25
CA ALA A 184 -9.87 -7.44 -20.64
C ALA A 184 -10.66 -8.76 -20.49
N GLN A 185 -10.25 -9.85 -21.16
CA GLN A 185 -10.90 -11.15 -20.99
C GLN A 185 -10.58 -11.80 -19.64
N HIS A 186 -9.49 -11.40 -18.98
CA HIS A 186 -9.05 -11.98 -17.71
C HIS A 186 -8.76 -10.95 -16.62
N ALA A 187 -8.47 -9.69 -16.97
CA ALA A 187 -8.25 -8.62 -16.01
C ALA A 187 -9.54 -8.26 -15.28
N THR A 188 -9.45 -8.08 -13.97
CA THR A 188 -10.58 -7.54 -13.19
C THR A 188 -10.60 -6.01 -13.24
N ALA A 189 -9.43 -5.39 -13.37
CA ALA A 189 -9.30 -3.95 -13.56
C ALA A 189 -8.02 -3.60 -14.34
N PHE A 190 -7.93 -2.34 -14.76
CA PHE A 190 -6.71 -1.74 -15.30
C PHE A 190 -6.19 -0.66 -14.37
N ALA A 191 -4.88 -0.52 -14.28
CA ALA A 191 -4.19 0.52 -13.54
C ALA A 191 -3.28 1.34 -14.46
N MET A 192 -3.13 2.62 -14.13
CA MET A 192 -2.15 3.51 -14.76
C MET A 192 -1.61 4.49 -13.73
N GLY A 193 -0.35 4.89 -13.88
CA GLY A 193 0.34 5.86 -13.05
C GLY A 193 0.10 7.32 -13.45
N ILE A 194 -0.99 7.62 -14.16
CA ILE A 194 -1.29 8.99 -14.62
C ILE A 194 -2.11 9.71 -13.55
N ALA A 195 -1.63 10.85 -13.08
CA ALA A 195 -2.30 11.66 -12.06
C ALA A 195 -3.43 12.55 -12.61
N PHE A 196 -3.47 12.77 -13.92
CA PHE A 196 -4.45 13.63 -14.58
C PHE A 196 -4.72 13.18 -16.01
N CYS A 197 -6.00 13.09 -16.37
CA CYS A 197 -6.44 12.99 -17.75
C CYS A 197 -7.32 14.20 -18.08
N ASP A 198 -7.20 14.71 -19.30
CA ASP A 198 -8.16 15.68 -19.82
C ASP A 198 -9.54 15.00 -19.95
N GLU A 199 -10.62 15.77 -19.77
CA GLU A 199 -11.99 15.27 -19.86
C GLU A 199 -12.38 14.82 -21.28
N LEU A 200 -11.62 15.26 -22.29
CA LEU A 200 -11.83 14.94 -23.69
C LEU A 200 -10.73 14.01 -24.21
N PRO A 201 -11.08 13.03 -25.07
CA PRO A 201 -10.08 12.18 -25.68
C PRO A 201 -9.16 13.03 -26.59
N PRO A 202 -7.84 12.74 -26.62
CA PRO A 202 -6.89 13.46 -27.48
C PRO A 202 -7.20 13.23 -28.97
N ASP A 203 -6.81 14.20 -29.81
CA ASP A 203 -6.98 14.06 -31.26
C ASP A 203 -6.17 12.84 -31.79
N PRO A 204 -6.73 11.98 -32.65
CA PRO A 204 -6.02 10.81 -33.15
C PRO A 204 -4.67 11.11 -33.83
N ARG A 205 -4.49 12.31 -34.40
CA ARG A 205 -3.23 12.77 -34.98
C ARG A 205 -2.20 13.10 -33.90
N GLU A 206 -2.64 13.65 -32.78
CA GLU A 206 -1.76 13.91 -31.62
C GLU A 206 -1.28 12.60 -31.00
N VAL A 207 -2.18 11.63 -30.81
CA VAL A 207 -1.84 10.27 -30.35
C VAL A 207 -0.81 9.63 -31.27
N ARG A 208 -1.04 9.65 -32.59
CA ARG A 208 -0.08 9.10 -33.57
C ARG A 208 1.28 9.80 -33.51
N ARG A 209 1.32 11.13 -33.39
CA ARG A 209 2.57 11.88 -33.25
C ARG A 209 3.29 11.56 -31.93
N ALA A 210 2.56 11.40 -30.83
CA ALA A 210 3.12 11.03 -29.54
C ALA A 210 3.70 9.62 -29.56
N ALA A 211 2.96 8.65 -30.11
CA ALA A 211 3.44 7.29 -30.31
C ALA A 211 4.70 7.24 -31.20
N ALA A 212 4.72 7.98 -32.30
CA ALA A 212 5.90 8.07 -33.17
C ALA A 212 7.14 8.60 -32.43
N ARG A 213 6.98 9.65 -31.61
CA ARG A 213 8.08 10.19 -30.80
C ARG A 213 8.56 9.18 -29.75
N TRP A 214 7.64 8.56 -29.04
CA TRP A 214 7.96 7.60 -27.98
C TRP A 214 8.68 6.37 -28.56
N LEU A 215 8.13 5.74 -29.60
CA LEU A 215 8.75 4.58 -30.26
C LEU A 215 10.16 4.90 -30.79
N ALA A 216 10.38 6.11 -31.33
CA ALA A 216 11.72 6.52 -31.78
C ALA A 216 12.73 6.67 -30.63
N LEU A 217 12.27 6.96 -29.41
CA LEU A 217 13.11 7.00 -28.21
C LEU A 217 13.38 5.59 -27.67
N THR A 218 12.38 4.71 -27.71
CA THR A 218 12.50 3.32 -27.24
C THR A 218 13.36 2.44 -28.16
N VAL A 219 13.35 2.70 -29.47
CA VAL A 219 14.14 1.95 -30.48
C VAL A 219 15.64 2.33 -30.49
N ARG A 220 16.09 3.35 -29.75
CA ARG A 220 17.53 3.57 -29.57
C ARG A 220 18.08 2.55 -28.57
N PRO A 221 18.95 1.61 -28.97
CA PRO A 221 19.59 0.74 -28.01
C PRO A 221 20.44 1.58 -27.05
N ALA A 222 20.54 1.11 -25.81
CA ALA A 222 21.63 1.44 -24.92
C ALA A 222 22.96 1.19 -25.65
N ARG A 223 23.47 2.20 -26.34
CA ARG A 223 24.89 2.33 -26.64
C ARG A 223 25.51 3.13 -25.52
N ASP A 224 26.37 2.42 -24.78
CA ASP A 224 27.34 2.88 -23.80
C ASP A 224 26.77 3.51 -22.52
N ARG A 225 26.61 2.68 -21.48
CA ARG A 225 27.08 2.93 -20.11
C ARG A 225 27.51 1.64 -19.44
#